data_AF-I3WGQ7-F1
#
_entry.id   AF-I3WGQ7-F1
#
_cell.length_a   1.000
_cell.length_b   1.000
_cell.length_c   1.000
_cell.angle_alpha   90.00
_cell.angle_beta   90.00
_cell.angle_gamma   90.00
#
_symmetry.space_group_name_H-M   'P 1'
#
loop_
_entity.id
_entity.type
_entity.pdbx_description
1 polymer ?
#
loop_
_entity_poly.entity_id
_entity_poly.type
_entity_poly.pdbx_seq_one_letter_code
_entity_poly.pdbx_strand_id
1 'polypeptide(L)'
;MPVCYGHRTGNTVGGSAYPWSQCTWYAYRRRVYYYHLPTGSYMGNGQDWANTGRSLGYLVNRTPHVGAAMVFRAGQLGANSRYGHVAVVERVNSDGSVLISECGASLQGVAQWRTIYNAGNFQYVHY
;
A
#
# COMPACT_ATOMS: atom_id res chain seq x y z
N MET A 1 -0.28 18.52 -15.18
CA MET A 1 0.04 17.95 -13.86
C MET A 1 -1.23 17.30 -13.33
N PRO A 2 -1.35 15.96 -13.22
CA PRO A 2 -2.57 15.40 -12.66
C PRO A 2 -2.51 15.60 -11.14
N VAL A 3 -3.34 16.53 -10.68
CA VAL A 3 -3.70 16.78 -9.29
C VAL A 3 -4.96 15.97 -9.00
N CYS A 4 -4.97 15.18 -7.93
CA CYS A 4 -6.20 14.75 -7.26
C CYS A 4 -5.94 14.88 -5.75
N TYR A 5 -6.81 15.64 -5.06
CA TYR A 5 -6.81 15.88 -3.61
C TYR A 5 -5.70 16.77 -3.01
N GLY A 6 -5.43 17.93 -3.60
CA GLY A 6 -4.97 19.12 -2.84
C GLY A 6 -3.60 19.07 -2.13
N HIS A 7 -2.84 17.98 -2.19
CA HIS A 7 -1.54 17.85 -1.52
C HIS A 7 -0.45 17.35 -2.46
N ARG A 8 0.80 17.79 -2.24
CA ARG A 8 1.96 17.36 -3.05
C ARG A 8 2.22 15.89 -2.77
N THR A 9 2.05 15.04 -3.78
CA THR A 9 2.32 13.59 -3.69
C THR A 9 3.82 13.25 -3.68
N GLY A 10 4.73 14.24 -3.69
CA GLY A 10 6.18 13.99 -3.75
C GLY A 10 6.60 13.19 -4.99
N ASN A 11 5.82 13.26 -6.07
CA ASN A 11 5.94 12.38 -7.23
C ASN A 11 7.23 12.62 -8.02
N THR A 12 8.10 11.62 -8.09
CA THR A 12 9.04 11.43 -9.20
C THR A 12 8.44 10.44 -10.18
N VAL A 13 8.31 10.88 -11.43
CA VAL A 13 7.72 10.16 -12.55
C VAL A 13 8.27 8.72 -12.62
N GLY A 14 7.40 7.71 -12.56
CA GLY A 14 7.72 6.32 -12.92
C GLY A 14 7.92 5.31 -11.79
N GLY A 15 7.82 5.70 -10.51
CA GLY A 15 8.01 4.76 -9.39
C GLY A 15 9.47 4.36 -9.15
N SER A 16 10.42 5.11 -9.72
CA SER A 16 11.87 4.91 -9.59
C SER A 16 12.41 5.03 -8.16
N ALA A 17 11.58 5.50 -7.23
CA ALA A 17 11.94 5.67 -5.82
C ALA A 17 11.82 4.36 -4.99
N TYR A 18 11.12 3.35 -5.50
CA TYR A 18 11.01 2.05 -4.82
C TYR A 18 11.86 0.99 -5.54
N PRO A 19 12.72 0.24 -4.82
CA PRO A 19 13.52 -0.81 -5.43
C PRO A 19 12.65 -1.91 -6.06
N TRP A 20 13.08 -2.42 -7.21
CA TRP A 20 12.35 -3.46 -7.94
C TRP A 20 12.04 -4.68 -7.08
N SER A 21 10.90 -5.32 -7.33
CA SER A 21 10.34 -6.45 -6.59
C SER A 21 9.92 -6.18 -5.13
N GLN A 22 10.16 -4.99 -4.57
CA GLN A 22 9.74 -4.71 -3.20
C GLN A 22 8.21 -4.54 -3.07
N CYS A 23 7.70 -4.75 -1.85
CA CYS A 23 6.29 -4.55 -1.53
C CYS A 23 5.82 -3.13 -1.87
N THR A 24 6.63 -2.12 -1.55
CA THR A 24 6.35 -0.71 -1.82
C THR A 24 6.36 -0.39 -3.32
N TRP A 25 7.29 -0.99 -4.07
CA TRP A 25 7.34 -0.87 -5.53
C TRP A 25 6.07 -1.42 -6.18
N TYR A 26 5.66 -2.63 -5.78
CA TYR A 26 4.46 -3.25 -6.30
C TYR A 26 3.21 -2.45 -5.91
N ALA A 27 3.06 -2.06 -4.64
CA ALA A 27 1.90 -1.30 -4.17
C ALA A 27 1.76 0.04 -4.88
N TYR A 28 2.87 0.76 -5.10
CA TYR A 28 2.87 1.98 -5.90
C TYR A 28 2.39 1.71 -7.32
N ARG A 29 2.97 0.72 -8.02
CA ARG A 29 2.61 0.43 -9.42
C ARG A 29 1.17 -0.02 -9.55
N ARG A 30 0.69 -0.88 -8.65
CA ARG A 30 -0.67 -1.38 -8.66
C ARG A 30 -1.67 -0.24 -8.44
N ARG A 31 -1.43 0.65 -7.47
CA ARG A 31 -2.30 1.82 -7.24
C ARG A 31 -2.27 2.82 -8.39
N VAL A 32 -1.09 3.17 -8.91
CA VAL A 32 -0.94 4.20 -9.96
C VAL A 32 -1.34 3.71 -11.35
N TYR A 33 -0.89 2.53 -11.77
CA TYR A 33 -1.08 2.07 -13.16
C TYR A 33 -2.35 1.27 -13.36
N TYR A 34 -2.79 0.49 -12.37
CA TYR A 34 -4.00 -0.34 -12.50
C TYR A 34 -5.24 0.38 -11.97
N TYR A 35 -5.14 1.02 -10.80
CA TYR A 35 -6.28 1.74 -10.21
C TYR A 35 -6.32 3.23 -10.56
N HIS A 36 -5.30 3.77 -11.22
CA HIS A 36 -5.19 5.20 -11.54
C HIS A 36 -5.31 6.13 -10.32
N LEU A 37 -4.84 5.66 -9.16
CA LEU A 37 -4.91 6.37 -7.89
C LEU A 37 -3.62 7.14 -7.60
N PRO A 38 -3.71 8.38 -7.06
CA PRO A 38 -2.54 9.12 -6.62
C PRO A 38 -1.82 8.35 -5.51
N THR A 39 -0.53 8.09 -5.69
CA THR A 39 0.31 7.45 -4.68
C THR A 39 1.66 8.14 -4.63
N GLY A 40 2.16 8.42 -3.43
CA GLY A 40 3.44 9.11 -3.28
C GLY A 40 4.63 8.21 -3.58
N SER A 41 5.68 8.81 -4.16
CA SER A 41 6.91 8.10 -4.53
C SER A 41 7.86 7.91 -3.33
N TYR A 42 7.69 8.65 -2.23
CA TYR A 42 8.57 8.60 -1.06
C TYR A 42 7.82 8.30 0.24
N MET A 43 7.06 7.19 0.26
CA MET A 43 6.26 6.80 1.43
C MET A 43 7.07 6.08 2.52
N GLY A 44 8.33 5.72 2.24
CA GLY A 44 9.20 4.95 3.13
C GLY A 44 9.05 3.44 2.96
N ASN A 45 9.34 2.68 4.02
CA ASN A 45 9.17 1.23 4.05
C ASN A 45 7.69 0.85 4.20
N GLY A 46 7.36 -0.44 4.12
CA GLY A 46 5.98 -0.92 4.18
C GLY A 46 5.17 -0.38 5.37
N GLN A 47 5.74 -0.43 6.58
CA GLN A 47 5.09 0.09 7.79
C GLN A 47 4.97 1.62 7.85
N ASP A 48 5.81 2.34 7.11
CA ASP A 48 5.90 3.81 7.19
C ASP A 48 4.77 4.50 6.42
N TRP A 49 4.16 3.78 5.45
CA TRP A 49 3.15 4.34 4.55
C TRP A 49 1.98 4.99 5.28
N ALA A 50 1.54 4.45 6.41
CA ALA A 50 0.44 5.02 7.18
C ALA A 50 0.82 6.38 7.80
N ASN A 51 2.04 6.54 8.32
CA ASN A 51 2.50 7.77 8.94
C ASN A 51 2.87 8.81 7.88
N THR A 52 3.61 8.40 6.84
CA THR A 52 3.96 9.28 5.72
C THR A 52 2.71 9.74 4.97
N GLY A 53 1.75 8.83 4.77
CA GLY A 53 0.47 9.15 4.15
C GLY A 53 -0.27 10.27 4.89
N ARG A 54 -0.37 10.19 6.23
CA ARG A 54 -0.97 11.27 7.04
C ARG A 54 -0.23 12.60 6.88
N SER A 55 1.10 12.57 6.92
CA SER A 55 1.93 13.78 6.76
C SER A 55 1.72 14.43 5.38
N LEU A 56 1.49 13.61 4.34
CA LEU A 56 1.20 14.06 2.99
C LEU A 56 -0.28 14.37 2.73
N GLY A 57 -1.15 14.27 3.74
CA GLY A 57 -2.58 14.61 3.62
C GLY A 57 -3.48 13.50 3.10
N TYR A 58 -2.99 12.26 2.96
CA TYR A 58 -3.85 11.12 2.63
C TYR A 58 -4.79 10.80 3.80
N LEU A 59 -6.02 10.39 3.48
CA LEU A 59 -6.90 9.77 4.46
C LEU A 59 -6.30 8.43 4.91
N VAL A 60 -6.06 8.28 6.21
CA VAL A 60 -5.56 7.03 6.80
C VAL A 60 -6.42 6.58 7.96
N ASN A 61 -7.14 5.47 7.80
CA ASN A 61 -8.05 4.91 8.80
C ASN A 61 -7.91 3.39 8.90
N ARG A 62 -8.89 2.70 9.52
CA ARG A 62 -8.94 1.24 9.68
C ARG A 62 -10.05 0.58 8.87
N THR A 63 -10.57 1.30 7.87
CA THR A 63 -11.68 0.83 7.02
C THR A 63 -11.09 0.36 5.70
N PRO A 64 -11.22 -0.93 5.34
CA PRO A 64 -10.73 -1.43 4.06
C PRO A 64 -11.55 -0.84 2.91
N HIS A 65 -10.87 -0.49 1.82
CA HIS A 65 -11.47 -0.01 0.59
C HIS A 65 -10.65 -0.50 -0.61
N VAL A 66 -11.31 -0.86 -1.70
CA VAL A 66 -10.61 -1.31 -2.93
C VAL A 66 -9.65 -0.22 -3.42
N GLY A 67 -8.43 -0.61 -3.77
CA GLY A 67 -7.35 0.29 -4.19
C GLY A 67 -6.60 0.99 -3.04
N ALA A 68 -7.05 0.87 -1.78
CA ALA A 68 -6.30 1.35 -0.63
C ALA A 68 -5.05 0.50 -0.39
N ALA A 69 -4.00 1.11 0.17
CA ALA A 69 -2.82 0.38 0.62
C ALA A 69 -3.00 -0.08 2.08
N MET A 70 -3.02 -1.39 2.31
CA MET A 70 -3.03 -2.01 3.64
C MET A 70 -1.60 -2.05 4.20
N VAL A 71 -1.42 -1.46 5.38
CA VAL A 71 -0.13 -1.33 6.05
C VAL A 71 0.00 -2.35 7.18
N PHE A 72 1.08 -3.13 7.14
CA PHE A 72 1.47 -4.09 8.15
C PHE A 72 2.62 -3.50 8.96
N ARG A 73 2.46 -3.47 10.28
CA ARG A 73 3.56 -3.11 11.19
C ARG A 73 4.64 -4.19 11.15
N ALA A 74 5.85 -3.84 11.56
CA ALA A 74 6.92 -4.80 11.83
C ALA A 74 6.40 -6.03 12.60
N GLY A 75 6.64 -7.23 12.06
CA GLY A 75 6.24 -8.51 12.66
C GLY A 75 4.75 -8.86 12.56
N GLN A 76 3.88 -7.95 12.09
CA GLN A 76 2.43 -8.20 12.03
C GLN A 76 2.10 -9.23 10.95
N LEU A 77 1.42 -10.32 11.33
CA LEU A 77 1.10 -11.45 10.44
C LEU A 77 2.33 -11.98 9.66
N GLY A 78 3.49 -12.06 10.32
CA GLY A 78 4.73 -12.54 9.70
C GLY A 78 5.38 -11.53 8.74
N ALA A 79 4.93 -10.27 8.72
CA ALA A 79 5.63 -9.20 8.02
C ALA A 79 7.06 -9.04 8.56
N ASN A 80 7.95 -8.49 7.73
CA ASN A 80 9.34 -8.29 8.10
C ASN A 80 9.45 -7.49 9.41
N SER A 81 10.24 -7.96 10.36
CA SER A 81 10.35 -7.38 11.72
C SER A 81 11.02 -6.01 11.77
N ARG A 82 11.66 -5.56 10.69
CA ARG A 82 12.30 -4.25 10.59
C ARG A 82 11.52 -3.27 9.72
N TYR A 83 11.00 -3.73 8.58
CA TYR A 83 10.41 -2.87 7.55
C TYR A 83 8.88 -2.90 7.52
N GLY A 84 8.27 -3.88 8.20
CA GLY A 84 6.86 -4.22 8.03
C GLY A 84 6.55 -4.64 6.60
N HIS A 85 5.32 -4.36 6.15
CA HIS A 85 4.87 -4.72 4.81
C HIS A 85 3.75 -3.79 4.33
N VAL A 86 3.53 -3.71 3.02
CA VAL A 86 2.39 -3.01 2.43
C VAL A 86 1.83 -3.81 1.25
N ALA A 87 0.52 -3.91 1.20
CA ALA A 87 -0.22 -4.62 0.15
C ALA A 87 -1.36 -3.73 -0.38
N VAL A 88 -1.94 -4.08 -1.53
CA VAL A 88 -3.08 -3.36 -2.11
C VAL A 88 -4.35 -4.15 -1.90
N VAL A 89 -5.42 -3.47 -1.48
CA VAL A 89 -6.74 -4.06 -1.31
C VAL A 89 -7.39 -4.23 -2.67
N GLU A 90 -7.75 -5.45 -3.00
CA GLU A 90 -8.28 -5.81 -4.32
C GLU A 90 -9.78 -6.11 -4.25
N ARG A 91 -10.23 -6.65 -3.12
CA ARG A 91 -11.64 -6.87 -2.82
C ARG A 91 -11.88 -6.85 -1.31
N VAL A 92 -13.00 -6.27 -0.91
CA VAL A 92 -13.56 -6.41 0.44
C VAL A 92 -14.76 -7.33 0.35
N ASN A 93 -14.71 -8.47 1.04
CA ASN A 93 -15.78 -9.47 1.02
C ASN A 93 -16.90 -9.08 1.99
N SER A 94 -18.08 -9.66 1.82
CA SER A 94 -19.25 -9.39 2.66
C SER A 94 -19.07 -9.80 4.13
N ASP A 95 -18.18 -10.76 4.41
CA ASP A 95 -17.80 -11.20 5.75
C ASP A 95 -16.76 -10.28 6.42
N GLY A 96 -16.34 -9.21 5.74
CA GLY A 96 -15.33 -8.26 6.22
C GLY A 96 -13.89 -8.72 6.02
N SER A 97 -13.65 -9.91 5.45
CA SER A 97 -12.31 -10.32 5.01
C SER A 97 -11.90 -9.56 3.74
N VAL A 98 -10.59 -9.43 3.54
CA VAL A 98 -10.03 -8.59 2.48
C VAL A 98 -9.08 -9.40 1.62
N LEU A 99 -9.35 -9.47 0.33
CA LEU A 99 -8.38 -9.97 -0.64
C LEU A 99 -7.36 -8.88 -0.91
N ILE A 100 -6.09 -9.19 -0.72
CA ILE A 100 -4.97 -8.31 -1.05
C ILE A 100 -4.14 -8.88 -2.20
N SER A 101 -3.47 -7.99 -2.92
CA SER A 101 -2.32 -8.34 -3.76
C SER A 101 -1.05 -7.71 -3.20
N GLU A 102 0.04 -8.46 -3.23
CA GLU A 102 1.32 -8.03 -2.67
C GLU A 102 2.51 -8.57 -3.46
N CYS A 103 3.70 -8.05 -3.18
CA CYS A 103 4.96 -8.56 -3.70
C CYS A 103 6.05 -8.40 -2.64
N GLY A 104 7.18 -9.07 -2.81
CA GLY A 104 8.28 -9.08 -1.87
C GLY A 104 9.60 -9.28 -2.59
N ALA A 105 10.70 -8.91 -1.94
CA ALA A 105 12.03 -8.89 -2.55
C ALA A 105 12.41 -10.21 -3.25
N SER A 106 11.97 -11.36 -2.71
CA SER A 106 12.26 -12.69 -3.25
C SER A 106 11.31 -13.15 -4.37
N LEU A 107 10.24 -12.40 -4.65
CA LEU A 107 9.20 -12.78 -5.61
C LEU A 107 9.46 -12.29 -7.03
N GLN A 108 10.58 -11.58 -7.28
CA GLN A 108 11.03 -11.16 -8.61
C GLN A 108 9.95 -10.40 -9.41
N GLY A 109 9.19 -9.53 -8.74
CA GLY A 109 8.10 -8.76 -9.34
C GLY A 109 6.80 -9.52 -9.58
N VAL A 110 6.73 -10.80 -9.20
CA VAL A 110 5.51 -11.60 -9.30
C VAL A 110 4.57 -11.26 -8.14
N ALA A 111 3.34 -10.88 -8.48
CA ALA A 111 2.30 -10.60 -7.50
C ALA A 111 1.80 -11.89 -6.84
N GLN A 112 1.59 -11.85 -5.53
CA GLN A 112 0.94 -12.88 -4.75
C GLN A 112 -0.37 -12.36 -4.21
N TRP A 113 -1.29 -13.27 -3.91
CA TRP A 113 -2.65 -12.96 -3.49
C TRP A 113 -3.00 -13.78 -2.26
N ARG A 114 -3.57 -13.14 -1.24
CA ARG A 114 -4.13 -13.84 -0.08
C ARG A 114 -5.26 -13.06 0.55
N THR A 115 -6.10 -13.78 1.29
CA THR A 115 -7.19 -13.20 2.07
C THR A 115 -6.72 -12.91 3.49
N ILE A 116 -6.99 -11.70 3.95
CA ILE A 116 -6.71 -11.22 5.30
C ILE A 116 -8.02 -11.15 6.08
N TYR A 117 -8.04 -11.80 7.23
CA TYR A 117 -9.12 -11.73 8.21
C TYR A 117 -8.80 -10.68 9.28
N ASN A 118 -9.82 -10.26 10.03
CA ASN A 118 -9.71 -9.20 11.04
C ASN A 118 -9.11 -7.91 10.47
N ALA A 119 -9.59 -7.53 9.28
CA ALA A 119 -9.12 -6.38 8.50
C ALA A 119 -9.08 -5.06 9.29
N GLY A 120 -9.99 -4.89 10.26
CA GLY A 120 -9.99 -3.73 11.16
C GLY A 120 -8.73 -3.55 12.01
N ASN A 121 -7.84 -4.56 12.09
CA ASN A 121 -6.57 -4.46 12.82
C ASN A 121 -5.46 -3.75 12.01
N PHE A 122 -5.70 -3.43 10.75
CA PHE A 122 -4.72 -2.82 9.84
C PHE A 122 -5.03 -1.34 9.60
N GLN A 123 -4.01 -0.59 9.18
CA GLN A 123 -4.20 0.79 8.72
C GLN A 123 -4.24 0.79 7.19
N TYR A 124 -5.11 1.63 6.63
CA TYR A 124 -5.32 1.77 5.20
C TYR A 124 -5.01 3.18 4.77
N VAL A 125 -4.10 3.32 3.81
CA VAL A 125 -3.83 4.60 3.14
C VAL A 125 -4.72 4.68 1.91
N HIS A 126 -5.64 5.64 1.93
CA HIS A 126 -6.57 5.91 0.84
C HIS A 126 -5.95 6.88 -0.16
N TYR A 127 -6.75 7.43 -1.06
CA TYR A 127 -6.35 8.30 -2.16
C TYR A 127 -7.12 9.61 -2.15
#